data_AF-A0A930IZ80-F1
#
_entry.id   AF-A0A930IZ80-F1
#
_cell.length_a   1.000
_cell.length_b   1.000
_cell.length_c   1.000
_cell.angle_alpha   90.00
_cell.angle_beta   90.00
_cell.angle_gamma   90.00
#
_symmetry.space_group_name_H-M   'P 1'
#
loop_
_entity.id
_entity.type
_entity.pdbx_description
1 polymer ?
#
loop_
_entity_poly.entity_id
_entity_poly.type
_entity_poly.pdbx_seq_one_letter_code
_entity_poly.pdbx_strand_id
1 'polypeptide(L)' 'MDSLHLTYDEVVNQIPYRNLIIMQKDKQHEAFGDVVKKISGKELANRRRK' A
#
# COMPACT_ATOMS: atom_id res chain seq x y z
N MET A 1 10.23 1.34 -15.47
CA MET A 1 10.05 2.80 -15.29
C MET A 1 8.61 3.11 -14.93
N ASP A 2 7.64 2.52 -15.64
CA ASP A 2 6.22 2.69 -15.34
C ASP A 2 5.78 2.23 -13.95
N SER A 3 6.43 1.22 -13.36
CA SER A 3 6.05 0.68 -12.05
C SER A 3 6.31 1.61 -10.87
N LEU A 4 7.21 2.60 -11.04
CA LEU A 4 7.64 3.56 -10.02
C LEU A 4 7.24 5.01 -10.39
N HIS A 5 6.55 5.20 -11.53
CA HIS A 5 6.17 6.52 -12.06
C HIS A 5 7.32 7.54 -12.13
N LEU A 6 8.53 7.07 -12.45
CA LEU A 6 9.72 7.92 -12.56
C LEU A 6 9.90 8.42 -14.00
N THR A 7 10.38 9.65 -14.13
CA THR A 7 10.73 10.24 -15.43
C THR A 7 12.09 9.74 -15.94
N TYR A 8 12.32 9.85 -17.24
CA TYR A 8 13.57 9.40 -17.86
C TYR A 8 14.81 10.12 -17.30
N ASP A 9 14.68 11.42 -17.04
CA ASP A 9 15.78 12.23 -16.50
C ASP A 9 16.19 11.77 -15.10
N GLU A 10 15.20 11.49 -14.23
CA GLU A 10 15.45 11.01 -12.88
C GLU A 10 16.20 9.68 -12.86
N VAL A 11 15.82 8.77 -13.76
CA VAL A 11 16.39 7.43 -13.86
C VAL A 11 17.83 7.45 -14.35
N VAL A 12 18.15 8.34 -15.31
CA VAL A 12 19.44 8.32 -16.02
C VAL A 12 20.45 9.24 -15.35
N ASN A 13 20.01 10.42 -14.91
CA ASN A 13 20.92 11.49 -14.47
C ASN A 13 20.92 11.69 -12.96
N GLN A 14 19.86 11.32 -12.25
CA GLN A 14 19.69 11.69 -10.82
C GLN A 14 19.80 10.49 -9.88
N ILE A 15 19.26 9.33 -10.26
CA ILE A 15 19.17 8.16 -9.39
C ILE A 15 20.16 7.08 -9.85
N PRO A 16 21.10 6.67 -8.97
CA PRO A 16 21.99 5.54 -9.27
C PRO A 16 21.21 4.23 -9.47
N TYR A 17 21.62 3.43 -10.44
CA TYR A 17 20.94 2.18 -10.83
C TYR A 17 20.69 1.20 -9.67
N ARG A 18 21.62 1.11 -8.71
CA ARG A 18 21.47 0.25 -7.52
C ARG A 18 20.23 0.61 -6.69
N ASN A 19 19.89 1.89 -6.59
CA ASN A 19 18.74 2.35 -5.82
C ASN A 19 17.44 1.99 -6.54
N LEU A 20 17.40 2.07 -7.87
CA LEU A 20 16.23 1.67 -8.67
C LEU A 20 15.87 0.19 -8.45
N ILE A 21 16.85 -0.70 -8.33
CA ILE A 21 16.60 -2.14 -8.04
C ILE A 21 15.97 -2.33 -6.65
N ILE A 22 16.45 -1.61 -5.65
CA ILE A 22 15.92 -1.70 -4.27
C ILE A 22 14.50 -1.14 -4.24
N MET A 23 14.26 0.02 -4.87
CA MET A 23 12.93 0.66 -4.94
C MET A 23 11.91 -0.21 -5.69
N GLN A 24 12.32 -0.96 -6.72
CA GLN A 24 11.42 -1.89 -7.41
C GLN A 24 10.98 -3.07 -6.52
N LYS A 25 11.87 -3.51 -5.61
CA LYS A 25 11.56 -4.60 -4.66
C LYS A 25 10.76 -4.12 -3.46
N ASP A 26 10.96 -2.87 -3.05
CA ASP A 26 10.22 -2.21 -1.97
C ASP A 26 8.93 -1.54 -2.47
N LYS A 27 8.33 -2.07 -3.54
CA LYS A 27 7.02 -1.58 -3.99
C LYS A 27 5.99 -1.96 -2.93
N GLN A 28 5.31 -0.96 -2.39
CA GLN A 28 4.24 -1.15 -1.42
C GLN A 28 3.14 -2.04 -2.04
N HIS A 29 2.89 -3.20 -1.43
CA HIS A 29 1.79 -4.08 -1.84
C HIS A 29 0.47 -3.48 -1.34
N GLU A 30 -0.56 -3.48 -2.19
CA GLU A 30 -1.90 -3.08 -1.75
C GLU A 30 -2.38 -4.07 -0.67
N ALA A 31 -2.79 -3.54 0.49
CA ALA A 31 -3.33 -4.37 1.55
C ALA A 31 -4.77 -4.76 1.18
N PHE A 32 -4.97 -6.04 0.86
CA PHE A 32 -6.29 -6.59 0.55
C PHE A 32 -6.91 -7.23 1.80
N GLY A 33 -8.20 -6.96 2.07
CA GLY A 33 -8.94 -7.58 3.16
C GLY A 33 -10.13 -6.76 3.68
N ASP A 34 -10.97 -7.38 4.49
CA ASP A 34 -12.09 -6.71 5.14
C ASP A 34 -11.60 -5.81 6.27
N VAL A 35 -12.14 -4.59 6.34
CA VAL A 35 -11.84 -3.65 7.43
C VAL A 35 -12.48 -4.18 8.73
N VAL A 36 -11.65 -4.79 9.59
CA VAL A 36 -12.07 -5.25 10.92
C VAL A 36 -12.33 -4.04 11.81
N LYS A 37 -13.60 -3.72 12.06
CA LYS A 37 -14.02 -2.70 13.02
C LYS A 37 -14.17 -3.32 14.39
N LYS A 38 -13.41 -2.83 15.38
CA LYS A 38 -13.63 -3.17 16.79
C LYS A 38 -14.97 -2.58 17.23
N ILE A 39 -15.95 -3.44 17.46
CA ILE A 39 -17.26 -3.07 18.01
C ILE A 39 -17.40 -3.61 19.42
N SER A 40 -18.14 -2.90 20.25
CA SER A 40 -18.44 -3.35 21.62
C SER A 40 -19.48 -4.49 21.60
N GLY A 41 -19.46 -5.34 22.63
CA GLY A 41 -20.48 -6.39 22.79
C GLY A 41 -21.91 -5.85 22.87
N LYS A 42 -22.08 -4.63 23.40
CA LYS A 42 -23.36 -3.92 23.45
C LYS A 42 -23.88 -3.55 22.05
N GLU A 43 -23.01 -3.05 21.17
CA GLU A 43 -23.38 -2.75 19.77
C GLU A 43 -23.72 -4.02 18.99
N LEU A 44 -22.99 -5.11 19.22
CA LEU A 44 -23.26 -6.41 18.59
C LEU A 44 -24.66 -6.92 18.95
N ALA A 45 -25.04 -6.84 20.23
CA ALA A 45 -26.34 -7.27 20.71
C ALA A 45 -27.48 -6.42 20.13
N ASN A 46 -27.27 -5.11 19.97
CA ASN A 46 -28.28 -4.22 19.39
C ASN A 46 -28.54 -4.48 17.90
N ARG A 47 -27.54 -4.94 17.13
CA ARG A 47 -27.74 -5.32 15.72
C ARG A 47 -28.59 -6.58 15.54
N ARG A 48 -28.54 -7.53 16.48
CA ARG A 48 -29.32 -8.78 16.41
C ARG A 48 -30.81 -8.62 16.73
N ARG A 49 -31.21 -7.48 17.30
CA ARG A 49 -32.61 -7.20 17.69
C ARG A 49 -33.43 -6.55 16.58
N LYS A 50 -32.81 -6.22 15.44
CA LYS A 50 -33.45 -5.66 14.25
C LYS A 50 -33.69 -6.79 13.24
#